data_AF-A0A2H5WKQ6-F1
#
_entry.id   AF-A0A2H5WKQ6-F1
#
_cell.length_a   1.000
_cell.length_b   1.000
_cell.length_c   1.000
_cell.angle_alpha   90.00
_cell.angle_beta   90.00
_cell.angle_gamma   90.00
#
_symmetry.space_group_name_H-M   'P 1'
#
loop_
_entity.id
_entity.type
_entity.pdbx_description
1 polymer ?
#
loop_
_entity_poly.entity_id
_entity_poly.type
_entity_poly.pdbx_seq_one_letter_code
_entity_poly.pdbx_strand_id
1 'polypeptide(L)'
;MKTQRTTLGKGFALTVLGTLLACACSQQPSTSEAPTMIEDPREKTRLQIVQARQMGLRKAPPQIDLLLEWFRTPAPSSYKMGFGFAAPLSYHRHAAAMTALGRLADARTLSELEAQKSRLWRSAHFRANYARIHAELLYPAPRNAQQWREKIDAYLQAAELTQEQLAEYFRSQPVPEIVDYGDPQPVEIIAVRVLVEMAGEAYANGVREAFEVLRWVDYERDPVSALRAGLAKTPAPQRVAWLIGQIMSREVVRFSDHYLVQALADCGAEAVPAILEAMARLKQREEVRYAPVKMLLEALSVIEYAEGRPSLKRLAADSNAFIAETAQYLLRYALMFRASDW
;
A
#
# COMPACT_ATOMS: atom_id res chain seq x y z
N MET A 1 -6.50 -33.36 -64.14
CA MET A 1 -5.92 -34.74 -64.12
C MET A 1 -5.75 -35.12 -62.65
N LYS A 2 -6.68 -35.89 -62.08
CA LYS A 2 -6.64 -37.36 -61.92
C LYS A 2 -5.38 -37.82 -61.17
N THR A 3 -5.42 -37.93 -59.83
CA THR A 3 -5.77 -39.11 -58.99
C THR A 3 -4.73 -40.24 -58.96
N GLN A 4 -4.18 -40.53 -57.77
CA GLN A 4 -4.31 -41.78 -56.99
C GLN A 4 -3.32 -41.69 -55.80
N ARG A 5 -3.71 -41.64 -54.51
CA ARG A 5 -4.39 -42.63 -53.64
C ARG A 5 -3.70 -43.99 -53.57
N THR A 6 -3.08 -44.26 -52.42
CA THR A 6 -3.18 -45.54 -51.71
C THR A 6 -3.42 -45.28 -50.22
N THR A 7 -4.63 -45.68 -49.83
CA THR A 7 -5.18 -45.87 -48.48
C THR A 7 -4.82 -47.24 -47.95
N LEU A 8 -4.57 -47.36 -46.64
CA LEU A 8 -4.95 -48.46 -45.74
C LEU A 8 -4.34 -48.13 -44.36
N GLY A 9 -5.03 -48.11 -43.23
CA GLY A 9 -6.40 -48.45 -42.92
C GLY A 9 -6.52 -48.64 -41.41
N LYS A 10 -7.49 -47.93 -40.82
CA LYS A 10 -8.37 -48.33 -39.71
C LYS A 10 -7.75 -48.68 -38.34
N GLY A 11 -8.23 -47.93 -37.35
CA GLY A 11 -8.73 -48.51 -36.09
C GLY A 11 -7.96 -48.07 -34.85
N PHE A 12 -8.50 -47.11 -34.12
CA PHE A 12 -9.01 -47.30 -32.76
C PHE A 12 -9.41 -45.93 -32.20
N ALA A 13 -10.73 -45.70 -32.14
CA ALA A 13 -11.29 -44.75 -31.19
C ALA A 13 -11.33 -45.47 -29.84
N LEU A 14 -10.65 -44.94 -28.83
CA LEU A 14 -10.97 -45.24 -27.44
C LEU A 14 -10.65 -44.04 -26.56
N THR A 15 -11.73 -43.50 -26.03
CA THR A 15 -11.86 -42.58 -24.91
C THR A 15 -10.93 -42.97 -23.77
N VAL A 16 -10.08 -42.04 -23.30
CA VAL A 16 -9.50 -42.10 -21.96
C VAL A 16 -9.80 -40.77 -21.27
N LEU A 17 -11.02 -40.71 -20.74
CA LEU A 17 -11.35 -39.92 -19.57
C LEU A 17 -11.00 -40.83 -18.37
N GLY A 18 -10.08 -40.42 -17.50
CA GLY A 18 -9.79 -41.18 -16.29
C GLY A 18 -8.44 -40.90 -15.64
N THR A 19 -8.51 -40.24 -14.48
CA THR A 19 -7.62 -40.44 -13.32
C THR A 19 -6.12 -40.10 -13.47
N LEU A 20 -5.78 -38.85 -13.13
CA LEU A 20 -4.55 -38.55 -12.37
C LEU A 20 -4.95 -37.92 -11.03
N LEU A 21 -5.54 -38.77 -10.19
CA LEU A 21 -5.58 -38.63 -8.74
C LEU A 21 -4.41 -39.45 -8.19
N ALA A 22 -3.71 -38.88 -7.21
CA ALA A 22 -2.75 -39.51 -6.31
C ALA A 22 -1.34 -39.82 -6.85
N CYS A 23 -0.47 -38.81 -6.78
CA CYS A 23 0.77 -38.96 -6.02
C CYS A 23 0.84 -37.82 -4.99
N ALA A 24 -0.05 -37.89 -4.01
CA ALA A 24 0.13 -37.24 -2.73
C ALA A 24 1.18 -38.03 -1.95
N CYS A 25 2.46 -37.79 -2.25
CA CYS A 25 3.51 -38.03 -1.27
C CYS A 25 3.51 -36.83 -0.34
N SER A 26 2.88 -37.04 0.81
CA SER A 26 2.96 -36.22 2.01
C SER A 26 4.42 -35.94 2.36
N GLN A 27 4.95 -34.83 1.86
CA GLN A 27 5.91 -34.09 2.66
C GLN A 27 5.06 -33.34 3.68
N GLN A 28 5.05 -33.86 4.91
CA GLN A 28 4.77 -33.04 6.08
C GLN A 28 5.49 -31.70 5.86
N PRO A 29 4.86 -30.55 6.15
CA PRO A 29 5.64 -29.34 6.29
C PRO A 29 6.71 -29.68 7.33
N SER A 30 7.95 -29.81 6.87
CA SER A 30 9.11 -29.76 7.74
C SER A 30 8.83 -28.58 8.63
N THR A 31 8.77 -28.82 9.94
CA THR A 31 8.64 -27.80 10.96
C THR A 31 9.68 -26.75 10.66
N SER A 32 9.29 -25.75 9.89
CA SER A 32 10.00 -24.51 9.70
C SER A 32 10.23 -24.07 11.12
N GLU A 33 11.50 -23.97 11.50
CA GLU A 33 11.92 -23.38 12.75
C GLU A 33 10.99 -22.20 13.01
N ALA A 34 10.33 -22.24 14.16
CA ALA A 34 9.41 -21.20 14.57
C ALA A 34 10.10 -19.86 14.31
N PRO A 35 9.45 -18.91 13.60
CA PRO A 35 10.06 -17.62 13.31
C PRO A 35 10.61 -17.10 14.63
N THR A 36 11.92 -16.87 14.67
CA THR A 36 12.67 -16.46 15.87
C THR A 36 11.81 -15.44 16.58
N MET A 37 11.36 -15.75 17.80
CA MET A 37 10.44 -14.88 18.52
C MET A 37 11.03 -13.48 18.50
N ILE A 38 10.32 -12.56 17.86
CA ILE A 38 10.72 -11.17 17.81
C ILE A 38 10.45 -10.61 19.19
N GLU A 39 11.45 -10.74 20.07
CA GLU A 39 11.39 -10.32 21.46
C GLU A 39 11.37 -8.79 21.59
N ASP A 40 11.85 -8.05 20.59
CA ASP A 40 11.78 -6.58 20.57
C ASP A 40 10.35 -6.09 20.23
N PRO A 41 9.65 -5.44 21.18
CA PRO A 41 8.32 -4.88 20.94
C PRO A 41 8.26 -3.87 19.78
N ARG A 42 9.38 -3.21 19.44
CA ARG A 42 9.48 -2.28 18.31
C ARG A 42 9.37 -3.01 16.99
N GLU A 43 10.15 -4.07 16.82
CA GLU A 43 10.15 -4.90 15.61
C GLU A 43 8.78 -5.58 15.43
N LYS A 44 8.18 -6.06 16.53
CA LYS A 44 6.80 -6.58 16.50
C LYS A 44 5.80 -5.51 16.01
N THR A 45 5.89 -4.28 16.51
CA THR A 45 5.00 -3.18 16.10
C THR A 45 5.19 -2.82 14.62
N ARG A 46 6.44 -2.79 14.14
CA ARG A 46 6.77 -2.57 12.72
C ARG A 46 6.13 -3.63 11.84
N LEU A 47 6.28 -4.91 12.20
CA LEU A 47 5.65 -6.02 11.48
C LEU A 47 4.12 -5.88 11.41
N GLN A 48 3.48 -5.54 12.53
CA GLN A 48 2.03 -5.34 12.56
C GLN A 48 1.59 -4.20 11.64
N ILE A 49 2.36 -3.12 11.53
CA ILE A 49 2.09 -2.04 10.57
C ILE A 49 2.14 -2.58 9.12
N VAL A 50 3.18 -3.36 8.76
CA VAL A 50 3.31 -3.96 7.42
C VAL A 50 2.14 -4.88 7.13
N GLN A 51 1.83 -5.76 8.08
CA GLN A 51 0.79 -6.76 7.95
C GLN A 51 -0.57 -6.10 7.77
N ALA A 52 -0.94 -5.15 8.65
CA ALA A 52 -2.21 -4.44 8.55
C ALA A 52 -2.36 -3.78 7.18
N ARG A 53 -1.30 -3.12 6.71
CA ARG A 53 -1.29 -2.47 5.41
C ARG A 53 -1.50 -3.44 4.25
N GLN A 54 -0.77 -4.56 4.25
CA GLN A 54 -0.91 -5.60 3.23
C GLN A 54 -2.31 -6.25 3.26
N MET A 55 -2.89 -6.46 4.45
CA MET A 55 -4.26 -6.94 4.61
C MET A 55 -5.26 -6.02 3.92
N GLY A 56 -5.15 -4.71 4.16
CA GLY A 56 -6.00 -3.71 3.54
C GLY A 56 -5.85 -3.64 2.02
N LEU A 57 -4.60 -3.61 1.52
CA LEU A 57 -4.32 -3.53 0.08
C LEU A 57 -4.81 -4.75 -0.70
N ARG A 58 -4.66 -5.94 -0.13
CA ARG A 58 -5.13 -7.19 -0.75
C ARG A 58 -6.63 -7.45 -0.54
N LYS A 59 -7.30 -6.59 0.24
CA LYS A 59 -8.68 -6.78 0.70
C LYS A 59 -8.92 -8.19 1.26
N ALA A 60 -7.98 -8.72 2.05
CA ALA A 60 -8.02 -10.09 2.56
C ALA A 60 -9.08 -10.24 3.69
N PRO A 61 -10.25 -10.86 3.45
CA PRO A 61 -11.37 -10.84 4.40
C PRO A 61 -11.20 -11.62 5.73
N PRO A 62 -10.44 -12.73 5.83
CA PRO A 62 -10.42 -13.56 7.05
C PRO A 62 -9.58 -12.99 8.20
N GLN A 63 -9.24 -11.69 8.20
CA GLN A 63 -8.28 -11.10 9.15
C GLN A 63 -8.83 -9.87 9.90
N ILE A 64 -10.15 -9.63 9.84
CA ILE A 64 -10.81 -8.49 10.49
C ILE A 64 -10.67 -8.55 12.01
N ASP A 65 -10.80 -9.72 12.62
CA ASP A 65 -10.72 -9.86 14.09
C ASP A 65 -9.33 -9.45 14.62
N LEU A 66 -8.27 -9.79 13.89
CA LEU A 66 -6.90 -9.39 14.21
C LEU A 66 -6.69 -7.88 14.06
N LEU A 67 -7.23 -7.27 13.00
CA LEU A 67 -7.18 -5.82 12.81
C LEU A 67 -7.96 -5.06 13.89
N LEU A 68 -9.12 -5.58 14.30
CA LEU A 68 -9.90 -5.06 15.41
C LEU A 68 -9.15 -5.20 16.74
N GLU A 69 -8.48 -6.31 16.99
CA GLU A 69 -7.60 -6.48 18.16
C GLU A 69 -6.51 -5.40 18.18
N TRP A 70 -5.87 -5.14 17.04
CA TRP A 70 -4.82 -4.12 16.93
C TRP A 70 -5.33 -2.69 17.04
N PHE A 71 -6.55 -2.44 16.57
CA PHE A 71 -7.24 -1.17 16.75
C PHE A 71 -7.57 -0.91 18.22
N ARG A 72 -8.10 -1.92 18.93
CA ARG A 72 -8.49 -1.83 20.35
C ARG A 72 -7.29 -1.72 21.29
N THR A 73 -6.21 -2.44 20.98
CA THR A 73 -5.04 -2.52 21.86
C THR A 73 -4.00 -1.48 21.46
N PRO A 74 -3.77 -0.41 22.24
CA PRO A 74 -2.69 0.53 21.93
C PRO A 74 -1.32 -0.16 22.04
N ALA A 75 -0.44 0.08 21.08
CA ALA A 75 0.95 -0.33 21.21
C ALA A 75 1.69 0.57 22.23
N PRO A 76 2.79 0.10 22.85
CA PRO A 76 3.54 0.86 23.83
C PRO A 76 3.94 2.25 23.30
N SER A 77 3.71 3.29 24.10
CA SER A 77 3.87 4.71 23.73
C SER A 77 5.33 5.20 23.69
N SER A 78 6.30 4.36 24.08
CA SER A 78 7.66 4.79 24.45
C SER A 78 8.66 4.92 23.30
N TYR A 79 8.25 4.70 22.05
CA TYR A 79 9.20 4.68 20.93
C TYR A 79 9.04 5.90 20.04
N LYS A 80 9.82 6.93 20.35
CA LYS A 80 10.06 8.07 19.45
C LYS A 80 10.85 7.57 18.24
N MET A 81 10.34 7.97 17.07
CA MET A 81 11.01 7.99 15.76
C MET A 81 10.87 6.77 14.87
N GLY A 82 10.24 7.01 13.72
CA GLY A 82 10.78 6.59 12.44
C GLY A 82 10.83 7.77 11.49
N PHE A 83 11.74 7.68 10.52
CA PHE A 83 12.11 8.76 9.64
C PHE A 83 10.89 9.35 8.91
N GLY A 84 10.71 10.67 8.98
CA GLY A 84 9.74 11.39 8.15
C GLY A 84 8.32 11.58 8.72
N PHE A 85 7.97 11.00 9.87
CA PHE A 85 6.82 11.45 10.66
C PHE A 85 7.12 11.12 12.13
N ALA A 86 7.14 12.13 13.00
CA ALA A 86 7.55 11.96 14.40
C ALA A 86 6.44 11.44 15.32
N ALA A 87 5.39 10.81 14.76
CA ALA A 87 4.42 10.16 15.61
C ALA A 87 4.99 8.85 16.18
N PRO A 88 4.55 8.46 17.39
CA PRO A 88 4.94 7.19 17.97
C PRO A 88 4.59 6.00 17.06
N LEU A 89 5.38 4.92 17.13
CA LEU A 89 5.07 3.65 16.44
C LEU A 89 3.62 3.17 16.68
N SER A 90 3.08 3.44 17.89
CA SER A 90 1.71 3.11 18.23
C SER A 90 0.66 3.87 17.41
N TYR A 91 0.94 5.13 17.06
CA TYR A 91 0.07 5.91 16.18
C TYR A 91 0.05 5.32 14.77
N HIS A 92 1.21 5.01 14.20
CA HIS A 92 1.30 4.39 12.88
C HIS A 92 0.62 3.03 12.82
N ARG A 93 0.77 2.20 13.86
CA ARG A 93 0.04 0.93 13.96
C ARG A 93 -1.46 1.15 14.02
N HIS A 94 -1.93 2.10 14.82
CA HIS A 94 -3.35 2.41 14.92
C HIS A 94 -3.91 2.89 13.58
N ALA A 95 -3.23 3.81 12.91
CA ALA A 95 -3.65 4.32 11.61
C ALA A 95 -3.59 3.26 10.49
N ALA A 96 -2.59 2.37 10.51
CA ALA A 96 -2.51 1.23 9.60
C ALA A 96 -3.70 0.28 9.77
N ALA A 97 -4.02 -0.08 11.02
CA ALA A 97 -5.16 -0.94 11.33
C ALA A 97 -6.48 -0.28 10.90
N MET A 98 -6.69 1.00 11.24
CA MET A 98 -7.90 1.74 10.82
C MET A 98 -8.04 1.83 9.30
N THR A 99 -6.95 2.11 8.59
CA THR A 99 -6.96 2.21 7.12
C THR A 99 -7.25 0.85 6.48
N ALA A 100 -6.68 -0.23 7.02
CA ALA A 100 -6.97 -1.58 6.56
C ALA A 100 -8.43 -1.97 6.79
N LEU A 101 -8.97 -1.69 7.97
CA LEU A 101 -10.37 -1.85 8.32
C LEU A 101 -11.27 -1.02 7.38
N GLY A 102 -10.88 0.21 7.07
CA GLY A 102 -11.55 1.08 6.10
C GLY A 102 -11.63 0.48 4.69
N ARG A 103 -10.55 -0.14 4.22
CA ARG A 103 -10.48 -0.83 2.91
C ARG A 103 -11.33 -2.09 2.85
N LEU A 104 -11.43 -2.82 3.96
CA LEU A 104 -12.20 -4.06 4.05
C LEU A 104 -13.71 -3.79 4.17
N ALA A 105 -14.09 -2.66 4.76
CA ALA A 105 -15.48 -2.19 4.85
C ALA A 105 -16.47 -3.24 5.38
N ASP A 106 -16.09 -3.98 6.43
CA ASP A 106 -16.96 -4.98 7.05
C ASP A 106 -17.91 -4.34 8.07
N ALA A 107 -19.18 -4.73 8.06
CA ALA A 107 -20.21 -4.19 8.95
C ALA A 107 -19.88 -4.36 10.45
N ARG A 108 -19.18 -5.44 10.84
CA ARG A 108 -18.74 -5.66 12.24
C ARG A 108 -17.75 -4.59 12.70
N THR A 109 -16.95 -4.08 11.78
CA THR A 109 -15.99 -3.00 12.04
C THR A 109 -16.71 -1.70 12.38
N LEU A 110 -17.84 -1.43 11.72
CA LEU A 110 -18.57 -0.21 11.93
C LEU A 110 -19.10 -0.12 13.37
N SER A 111 -19.67 -1.20 13.90
CA SER A 111 -20.16 -1.24 15.29
C SER A 111 -19.06 -0.93 16.31
N GLU A 112 -17.84 -1.42 16.07
CA GLU A 112 -16.68 -1.15 16.93
C GLU A 112 -16.20 0.30 16.84
N LEU A 113 -16.19 0.87 15.64
CA LEU A 113 -15.85 2.28 15.45
C LEU A 113 -16.91 3.19 16.10
N GLU A 114 -18.20 2.89 15.96
CA GLU A 114 -19.27 3.65 16.61
C GLU A 114 -19.09 3.71 18.13
N ALA A 115 -18.74 2.60 18.77
CA ALA A 115 -18.46 2.55 20.19
C ALA A 115 -17.28 3.46 20.63
N GLN A 116 -16.38 3.79 19.72
CA GLN A 116 -15.22 4.65 19.96
C GLN A 116 -15.39 6.09 19.43
N LYS A 117 -16.51 6.39 18.76
CA LYS A 117 -16.75 7.66 18.06
C LYS A 117 -16.59 8.87 18.97
N SER A 118 -17.22 8.86 20.15
CA SER A 118 -17.14 9.98 21.12
C SER A 118 -15.72 10.33 21.55
N ARG A 119 -14.83 9.33 21.61
CA ARG A 119 -13.43 9.49 22.02
C ARG A 119 -12.52 9.87 20.87
N LEU A 120 -12.74 9.31 19.68
CA LEU A 120 -11.80 9.37 18.57
C LEU A 120 -12.22 10.33 17.44
N TRP A 121 -13.40 10.97 17.50
CA TRP A 121 -13.91 11.81 16.40
C TRP A 121 -12.96 12.92 15.94
N ARG A 122 -12.15 13.45 16.86
CA ARG A 122 -11.15 14.50 16.56
C ARG A 122 -9.96 13.98 15.74
N SER A 123 -9.77 12.66 15.64
CA SER A 123 -8.73 12.06 14.81
C SER A 123 -9.17 12.08 13.35
N ALA A 124 -8.42 12.79 12.50
CA ALA A 124 -8.63 12.83 11.06
C ALA A 124 -8.71 11.43 10.43
N HIS A 125 -7.81 10.52 10.81
CA HIS A 125 -7.81 9.14 10.31
C HIS A 125 -9.00 8.33 10.78
N PHE A 126 -9.46 8.54 12.02
CA PHE A 126 -10.66 7.86 12.51
C PHE A 126 -11.87 8.31 11.70
N ARG A 127 -12.09 9.62 11.60
CA ARG A 127 -13.24 10.22 10.93
C ARG A 127 -13.30 9.85 9.44
N ALA A 128 -12.17 9.93 8.75
CA ALA A 128 -12.09 9.58 7.33
C ALA A 128 -12.31 8.07 7.06
N ASN A 129 -11.78 7.17 7.89
CA ASN A 129 -11.96 5.71 7.69
C ASN A 129 -13.34 5.23 8.15
N TYR A 130 -13.90 5.84 9.20
CA TYR A 130 -15.30 5.64 9.59
C TYR A 130 -16.24 5.98 8.43
N ALA A 131 -16.05 7.15 7.82
CA ALA A 131 -16.83 7.59 6.67
C ALA A 131 -16.65 6.68 5.44
N ARG A 132 -15.42 6.19 5.22
CA ARG A 132 -15.14 5.21 4.16
C ARG A 132 -16.00 3.96 4.33
N ILE A 133 -16.03 3.38 5.53
CA ILE A 133 -16.79 2.14 5.78
C ILE A 133 -18.28 2.36 5.51
N HIS A 134 -18.85 3.47 5.98
CA HIS A 134 -20.24 3.84 5.67
C HIS A 134 -20.51 3.91 4.17
N ALA A 135 -19.67 4.63 3.42
CA ALA A 135 -19.84 4.79 1.98
C ALA A 135 -19.64 3.47 1.21
N GLU A 136 -18.69 2.63 1.62
CA GLU A 136 -18.43 1.31 1.04
C GLU A 136 -19.58 0.32 1.31
N LEU A 137 -20.19 0.35 2.50
CA LEU A 137 -21.35 -0.50 2.81
C LEU A 137 -22.59 -0.13 1.99
N LEU A 138 -22.80 1.17 1.72
CA LEU A 138 -23.91 1.65 0.90
C LEU A 138 -23.66 1.43 -0.59
N TYR A 139 -22.42 1.65 -1.05
CA TYR A 139 -22.04 1.64 -2.47
C TYR A 139 -20.74 0.84 -2.71
N PRO A 140 -20.72 -0.49 -2.52
CA PRO A 140 -19.49 -1.28 -2.54
C PRO A 140 -18.79 -1.31 -3.91
N ALA A 141 -19.55 -1.24 -5.00
CA ALA A 141 -19.02 -1.26 -6.36
C ALA A 141 -19.86 -0.34 -7.28
N PRO A 142 -19.61 0.99 -7.24
CA PRO A 142 -20.32 1.91 -8.13
C PRO A 142 -20.03 1.56 -9.60
N ARG A 143 -21.07 1.52 -10.43
CA ARG A 143 -21.00 1.07 -11.83
C ARG A 143 -20.97 2.21 -12.85
N ASN A 144 -21.26 3.43 -12.40
CA ASN A 144 -21.31 4.62 -13.24
C ASN A 144 -21.03 5.88 -12.41
N ALA A 145 -20.90 7.01 -13.10
CA ALA A 145 -20.63 8.31 -12.48
C ALA A 145 -21.68 8.73 -11.45
N GLN A 146 -22.95 8.36 -11.65
CA GLN A 146 -24.03 8.74 -10.73
C GLN A 146 -23.90 8.00 -9.38
N GLN A 147 -23.74 6.68 -9.40
CA GLN A 147 -23.49 5.90 -8.18
C GLN A 147 -22.18 6.29 -7.50
N TRP A 148 -21.18 6.72 -8.29
CA TRP A 148 -19.93 7.25 -7.73
C TRP A 148 -20.14 8.58 -6.99
N ARG A 149 -20.94 9.51 -7.54
CA ARG A 149 -21.33 10.74 -6.83
C ARG A 149 -22.09 10.43 -5.54
N GLU A 150 -23.06 9.52 -5.59
CA GLU A 150 -23.82 9.11 -4.41
C GLU A 150 -22.91 8.51 -3.32
N LYS A 151 -21.89 7.72 -3.71
CA LYS A 151 -20.86 7.22 -2.79
C LYS A 151 -20.03 8.34 -2.18
N ILE A 152 -19.64 9.34 -2.96
CA ILE A 152 -18.93 10.53 -2.46
C ILE A 152 -19.81 11.28 -1.46
N ASP A 153 -21.09 11.49 -1.76
CA ASP A 153 -22.01 12.21 -0.89
C ASP A 153 -22.23 11.47 0.43
N ALA A 154 -22.42 10.15 0.38
CA ALA A 154 -22.49 9.30 1.56
C ALA A 154 -21.21 9.37 2.41
N TYR A 155 -20.04 9.39 1.77
CA TYR A 155 -18.75 9.56 2.44
C TYR A 155 -18.67 10.90 3.14
N LEU A 156 -18.94 12.00 2.43
CA LEU A 156 -18.86 13.36 2.98
C LEU A 156 -19.84 13.57 4.14
N GLN A 157 -21.08 13.06 4.00
CA GLN A 157 -22.07 13.10 5.06
C GLN A 157 -21.60 12.34 6.31
N ALA A 158 -21.13 11.10 6.16
CA ALA A 158 -20.62 10.31 7.28
C ALA A 158 -19.35 10.92 7.89
N ALA A 159 -18.56 11.62 7.08
CA ALA A 159 -17.41 12.38 7.53
C ALA A 159 -17.78 13.74 8.12
N GLU A 160 -19.05 14.18 8.16
CA GLU A 160 -19.44 15.56 8.56
C GLU A 160 -18.67 16.66 7.79
N LEU A 161 -18.37 16.44 6.51
CA LEU A 161 -17.65 17.36 5.62
C LEU A 161 -18.55 17.79 4.45
N THR A 162 -18.22 18.91 3.82
CA THR A 162 -18.87 19.34 2.56
C THR A 162 -17.86 19.47 1.43
N GLN A 163 -18.34 19.45 0.18
CA GLN A 163 -17.49 19.67 -0.99
C GLN A 163 -16.89 21.08 -0.96
N GLU A 164 -17.66 22.09 -0.55
CA GLU A 164 -17.23 23.48 -0.45
C GLU A 164 -16.12 23.65 0.58
N GLN A 165 -16.22 22.98 1.74
CA GLN A 165 -15.18 23.01 2.76
C GLN A 165 -13.86 22.47 2.22
N LEU A 166 -13.90 21.31 1.55
CA LEU A 166 -12.70 20.68 0.97
C LEU A 166 -12.11 21.52 -0.17
N ALA A 167 -12.96 22.05 -1.06
CA ALA A 167 -12.52 22.90 -2.16
C ALA A 167 -11.87 24.20 -1.66
N GLU A 168 -12.48 24.84 -0.65
CA GLU A 168 -11.94 26.06 -0.04
C GLU A 168 -10.65 25.79 0.72
N TYR A 169 -10.56 24.67 1.46
CA TYR A 169 -9.34 24.27 2.14
C TYR A 169 -8.17 24.15 1.15
N PHE A 170 -8.36 23.40 0.06
CA PHE A 170 -7.32 23.21 -0.94
C PHE A 170 -7.01 24.47 -1.73
N ARG A 171 -7.93 25.43 -1.84
CA ARG A 171 -7.68 26.73 -2.47
C ARG A 171 -6.85 27.66 -1.58
N SER A 172 -7.24 27.77 -0.31
CA SER A 172 -6.76 28.80 0.62
C SER A 172 -5.52 28.40 1.42
N GLN A 173 -5.33 27.10 1.69
CA GLN A 173 -4.23 26.62 2.51
C GLN A 173 -3.06 26.13 1.63
N PRO A 174 -1.81 26.37 2.03
CA PRO A 174 -0.70 25.62 1.48
C PRO A 174 -0.91 24.15 1.83
N VAL A 175 -0.86 23.26 0.85
CA VAL A 175 -0.89 21.83 1.12
C VAL A 175 0.49 21.49 1.71
N PRO A 176 0.59 21.04 2.97
CA PRO A 176 1.89 20.90 3.61
C PRO A 176 2.75 19.87 2.86
N GLU A 177 3.87 20.29 2.27
CA GLU A 177 4.89 19.35 1.79
C GLU A 177 5.56 18.63 2.97
N ILE A 178 5.61 19.28 4.13
CA ILE A 178 6.17 18.81 5.39
C ILE A 178 5.09 19.02 6.44
N VAL A 179 4.72 17.95 7.14
CA VAL A 179 3.94 18.10 8.37
C VAL A 179 4.92 18.52 9.44
N ASP A 180 4.72 19.69 10.01
CA ASP A 180 5.54 20.12 11.14
C ASP A 180 5.47 19.09 12.25
N TYR A 181 6.60 18.88 12.92
CA TYR A 181 6.85 17.76 13.82
C TYR A 181 5.86 17.74 15.00
N GLY A 182 4.71 17.07 14.84
CA GLY A 182 3.76 16.83 15.92
C GLY A 182 2.29 17.11 15.60
N ASP A 183 1.99 17.83 14.51
CA ASP A 183 0.60 18.15 14.19
C ASP A 183 -0.04 17.07 13.33
N PRO A 184 -1.18 16.49 13.74
CA PRO A 184 -1.91 15.56 12.90
C PRO A 184 -2.38 16.28 11.62
N GLN A 185 -2.29 15.58 10.49
CA GLN A 185 -2.84 16.09 9.22
C GLN A 185 -4.32 16.47 9.41
N PRO A 186 -4.77 17.58 8.81
CA PRO A 186 -6.16 17.99 8.89
C PRO A 186 -7.06 16.96 8.22
N VAL A 187 -8.31 16.88 8.70
CA VAL A 187 -9.29 15.92 8.20
C VAL A 187 -9.54 16.10 6.71
N GLU A 188 -9.44 17.32 6.19
CA GLU A 188 -9.61 17.66 4.78
C GLU A 188 -8.58 16.96 3.88
N ILE A 189 -7.30 16.95 4.29
CA ILE A 189 -6.23 16.26 3.56
C ILE A 189 -6.46 14.75 3.57
N ILE A 190 -6.76 14.18 4.74
CA ILE A 190 -6.97 12.73 4.87
C ILE A 190 -8.23 12.29 4.12
N ALA A 191 -9.29 13.10 4.14
CA ALA A 191 -10.53 12.83 3.42
C ALA A 191 -10.31 12.81 1.91
N VAL A 192 -9.62 13.79 1.35
CA VAL A 192 -9.28 13.81 -0.09
C VAL A 192 -8.40 12.64 -0.47
N ARG A 193 -7.41 12.27 0.34
CA ARG A 193 -6.57 11.07 0.12
C ARG A 193 -7.40 9.78 0.05
N VAL A 194 -8.39 9.64 0.93
CA VAL A 194 -9.33 8.50 0.91
C VAL A 194 -10.23 8.54 -0.32
N LEU A 195 -10.81 9.70 -0.66
CA LEU A 195 -11.66 9.88 -1.84
C LEU A 195 -10.91 9.54 -3.14
N VAL A 196 -9.65 9.96 -3.26
CA VAL A 196 -8.81 9.66 -4.43
C VAL A 196 -8.47 8.18 -4.51
N GLU A 197 -8.25 7.51 -3.37
CA GLU A 197 -8.09 6.05 -3.37
C GLU A 197 -9.38 5.36 -3.84
N MET A 198 -10.54 5.74 -3.30
CA MET A 198 -11.84 5.20 -3.71
C MET A 198 -12.15 5.48 -5.18
N ALA A 199 -11.74 6.64 -5.72
CA ALA A 199 -11.84 6.95 -7.14
C ALA A 199 -10.97 6.03 -7.99
N GLY A 200 -9.77 5.68 -7.51
CA GLY A 200 -8.92 4.69 -8.17
C GLY A 200 -9.57 3.31 -8.23
N GLU A 201 -10.26 2.90 -7.16
CA GLU A 201 -11.04 1.65 -7.14
C GLU A 201 -12.24 1.70 -8.10
N ALA A 202 -13.00 2.80 -8.10
CA ALA A 202 -14.12 3.00 -9.04
C ALA A 202 -13.63 3.00 -10.50
N TYR A 203 -12.51 3.66 -10.78
CA TYR A 203 -11.88 3.69 -12.10
C TYR A 203 -11.44 2.29 -12.56
N ALA A 204 -10.79 1.52 -11.68
CA ALA A 204 -10.41 0.14 -11.95
C ALA A 204 -11.62 -0.77 -12.23
N ASN A 205 -12.77 -0.46 -11.63
CA ASN A 205 -14.03 -1.17 -11.81
C ASN A 205 -14.89 -0.65 -12.99
N GLY A 206 -14.36 0.25 -13.81
CA GLY A 206 -14.99 0.67 -15.07
C GLY A 206 -15.66 2.05 -15.07
N VAL A 207 -15.68 2.78 -13.94
CA VAL A 207 -16.15 4.17 -13.91
C VAL A 207 -15.06 5.10 -14.43
N ARG A 208 -15.01 5.31 -15.74
CA ARG A 208 -13.92 6.04 -16.40
C ARG A 208 -13.82 7.50 -15.95
N GLU A 209 -14.94 8.09 -15.58
CA GLU A 209 -15.10 9.47 -15.12
C GLU A 209 -14.80 9.63 -13.62
N ALA A 210 -14.34 8.58 -12.90
CA ALA A 210 -14.21 8.62 -11.44
C ALA A 210 -13.34 9.79 -10.93
N PHE A 211 -12.22 10.06 -11.60
CA PHE A 211 -11.36 11.21 -11.28
C PHE A 211 -11.94 12.54 -11.76
N GLU A 212 -12.70 12.55 -12.86
CA GLU A 212 -13.35 13.75 -13.38
C GLU A 212 -14.42 14.26 -12.41
N VAL A 213 -15.17 13.34 -11.81
CA VAL A 213 -16.16 13.64 -10.77
C VAL A 213 -15.53 14.27 -9.53
N LEU A 214 -14.25 14.02 -9.24
CA LEU A 214 -13.53 14.63 -8.11
C LEU A 214 -12.91 16.00 -8.41
N ARG A 215 -13.02 16.53 -9.63
CA ARG A 215 -12.35 17.80 -10.01
C ARG A 215 -12.87 19.05 -9.31
N TRP A 216 -13.92 18.96 -8.49
CA TRP A 216 -14.34 20.05 -7.61
C TRP A 216 -13.33 20.32 -6.48
N VAL A 217 -12.41 19.40 -6.20
CA VAL A 217 -11.26 19.60 -5.31
C VAL A 217 -9.95 19.43 -6.07
N ASP A 218 -9.00 20.33 -5.84
CA ASP A 218 -7.67 20.30 -6.46
C ASP A 218 -6.74 19.29 -5.76
N TYR A 219 -7.12 18.02 -5.83
CA TYR A 219 -6.42 16.93 -5.15
C TYR A 219 -4.98 16.73 -5.66
N GLU A 220 -4.64 17.24 -6.86
CA GLU A 220 -3.30 17.12 -7.44
C GLU A 220 -2.27 17.99 -6.72
N ARG A 221 -2.70 19.00 -5.96
CA ARG A 221 -1.85 19.78 -5.05
C ARG A 221 -1.33 18.97 -3.86
N ASP A 222 -2.00 17.89 -3.48
CA ASP A 222 -1.49 16.96 -2.46
C ASP A 222 -0.64 15.87 -3.11
N PRO A 223 0.68 15.79 -2.84
CA PRO A 223 1.57 14.84 -3.50
C PRO A 223 1.14 13.38 -3.34
N VAL A 224 0.52 13.01 -2.21
CA VAL A 224 0.02 11.66 -1.97
C VAL A 224 -1.17 11.35 -2.86
N SER A 225 -2.14 12.25 -2.90
CA SER A 225 -3.33 12.14 -3.76
C SER A 225 -2.94 12.11 -5.24
N ALA A 226 -2.05 12.99 -5.67
CA ALA A 226 -1.52 12.99 -7.05
C ALA A 226 -0.85 11.64 -7.39
N LEU A 227 -0.02 11.10 -6.50
CA LEU A 227 0.62 9.81 -6.69
C LEU A 227 -0.38 8.66 -6.76
N ARG A 228 -1.39 8.62 -5.88
CA ARG A 228 -2.48 7.63 -5.92
C ARG A 228 -3.25 7.69 -7.24
N ALA A 229 -3.62 8.88 -7.69
CA ALA A 229 -4.32 9.06 -8.97
C ALA A 229 -3.45 8.58 -10.15
N GLY A 230 -2.15 8.90 -10.15
CA GLY A 230 -1.19 8.40 -11.15
C GLY A 230 -1.08 6.88 -11.17
N LEU A 231 -0.99 6.25 -9.99
CA LEU A 231 -0.94 4.79 -9.85
C LEU A 231 -2.22 4.10 -10.34
N ALA A 232 -3.38 4.66 -10.01
CA ALA A 232 -4.66 4.12 -10.45
C ALA A 232 -4.83 4.18 -11.97
N LYS A 233 -4.36 5.27 -12.60
CA LYS A 233 -4.36 5.45 -14.06
C LYS A 233 -3.29 4.62 -14.77
N THR A 234 -2.26 4.16 -14.06
CA THR A 234 -1.21 3.30 -14.60
C THR A 234 -1.66 1.83 -14.60
N PRO A 235 -1.61 1.12 -15.75
CA PRO A 235 -1.94 -0.30 -15.83
C PRO A 235 -1.12 -1.13 -14.83
N ALA A 236 -1.76 -2.09 -14.15
CA ALA A 236 -1.12 -2.87 -13.09
C ALA A 236 0.27 -3.47 -13.46
N PRO A 237 0.46 -4.08 -14.65
CA PRO A 237 1.77 -4.62 -15.04
C PRO A 237 2.88 -3.57 -15.21
N GLN A 238 2.52 -2.29 -15.36
CA GLN A 238 3.46 -1.20 -15.59
C GLN A 238 3.80 -0.41 -14.32
N ARG A 239 3.08 -0.62 -13.21
CA ARG A 239 3.20 0.21 -12.00
C ARG A 239 4.60 0.17 -11.38
N VAL A 240 5.22 -1.01 -11.29
CA VAL A 240 6.58 -1.16 -10.75
C VAL A 240 7.58 -0.38 -11.61
N ALA A 241 7.54 -0.58 -12.93
CA ALA A 241 8.43 0.11 -13.85
C ALA A 241 8.22 1.64 -13.83
N TRP A 242 6.96 2.09 -13.76
CA TRP A 242 6.62 3.50 -13.64
C TRP A 242 7.16 4.12 -12.34
N LEU A 243 6.94 3.46 -11.19
CA LEU A 243 7.46 3.90 -9.90
C LEU A 243 8.99 3.96 -9.89
N ILE A 244 9.67 2.92 -10.39
CA ILE A 244 11.13 2.93 -10.53
C ILE A 244 11.56 4.08 -11.44
N GLY A 245 10.88 4.33 -12.56
CA GLY A 245 11.16 5.48 -13.43
C GLY A 245 11.07 6.83 -12.70
N GLN A 246 10.04 7.02 -11.88
CA GLN A 246 9.89 8.22 -11.03
C GLN A 246 11.06 8.35 -10.04
N ILE A 247 11.41 7.27 -9.33
CA ILE A 247 12.53 7.25 -8.38
C ILE A 247 13.86 7.55 -9.08
N MET A 248 14.09 6.91 -10.22
CA MET A 248 15.30 7.07 -11.04
C MET A 248 15.44 8.48 -11.61
N SER A 249 14.38 9.27 -11.67
CA SER A 249 14.46 10.68 -12.07
C SER A 249 14.99 11.60 -10.95
N ARG A 250 14.94 11.18 -9.68
CA ARG A 250 15.25 12.05 -8.53
C ARG A 250 16.73 12.33 -8.37
N GLU A 251 17.07 13.60 -8.24
CA GLU A 251 18.43 14.08 -7.90
C GLU A 251 18.62 14.18 -6.38
N VAL A 252 17.60 14.67 -5.68
CA VAL A 252 17.55 14.80 -4.23
C VAL A 252 16.31 14.08 -3.69
N VAL A 253 16.38 13.60 -2.45
CA VAL A 253 15.23 12.99 -1.76
C VAL A 253 14.44 14.06 -1.05
N ARG A 254 13.20 14.30 -1.48
CA ARG A 254 12.25 15.19 -0.80
C ARG A 254 11.37 14.39 0.16
N PHE A 255 10.69 15.09 1.06
CA PHE A 255 9.78 14.46 2.01
C PHE A 255 8.66 13.65 1.33
N SER A 256 8.08 14.19 0.26
CA SER A 256 7.04 13.53 -0.53
C SER A 256 7.53 12.30 -1.29
N ASP A 257 8.84 12.19 -1.55
CA ASP A 257 9.42 11.02 -2.23
C ASP A 257 9.37 9.75 -1.37
N HIS A 258 9.20 9.87 -0.05
CA HIS A 258 8.95 8.71 0.81
C HIS A 258 7.63 8.01 0.49
N TYR A 259 6.65 8.71 -0.08
CA TYR A 259 5.42 8.08 -0.57
C TYR A 259 5.66 7.27 -1.85
N LEU A 260 6.61 7.66 -2.70
CA LEU A 260 7.04 6.84 -3.85
C LEU A 260 7.71 5.54 -3.39
N VAL A 261 8.61 5.64 -2.40
CA VAL A 261 9.24 4.47 -1.76
C VAL A 261 8.17 3.53 -1.20
N GLN A 262 7.21 4.10 -0.48
CA GLN A 262 6.12 3.35 0.12
C GLN A 262 5.20 2.70 -0.93
N ALA A 263 4.89 3.39 -2.03
CA ALA A 263 4.11 2.85 -3.13
C ALA A 263 4.81 1.68 -3.84
N LEU A 264 6.14 1.78 -4.01
CA LEU A 264 6.95 0.70 -4.58
C LEU A 264 7.02 -0.50 -3.64
N ALA A 265 7.16 -0.25 -2.34
CA ALA A 265 7.08 -1.27 -1.31
C ALA A 265 5.73 -2.00 -1.31
N ASP A 266 4.63 -1.30 -1.57
CA ASP A 266 3.29 -1.87 -1.62
C ASP A 266 3.10 -2.85 -2.80
N CYS A 267 3.92 -2.78 -3.84
CA CYS A 267 3.97 -3.78 -4.91
C CYS A 267 4.52 -5.14 -4.42
N GLY A 268 5.14 -5.21 -3.24
CA GLY A 268 5.57 -6.44 -2.61
C GLY A 268 6.69 -7.17 -3.35
N ALA A 269 6.78 -8.49 -3.14
CA ALA A 269 7.86 -9.34 -3.64
C ALA A 269 8.04 -9.28 -5.17
N GLU A 270 6.96 -9.04 -5.92
CA GLU A 270 6.98 -8.90 -7.38
C GLU A 270 7.86 -7.73 -7.85
N ALA A 271 8.08 -6.71 -7.01
CA ALA A 271 8.93 -5.57 -7.35
C ALA A 271 10.43 -5.84 -7.14
N VAL A 272 10.80 -6.85 -6.34
CA VAL A 272 12.21 -7.11 -5.97
C VAL A 272 13.12 -7.31 -7.19
N PRO A 273 12.78 -8.16 -8.18
CA PRO A 273 13.64 -8.33 -9.35
C PRO A 273 13.89 -7.02 -10.11
N ALA A 274 12.85 -6.20 -10.30
CA ALA A 274 12.95 -4.93 -11.00
C ALA A 274 13.79 -3.89 -10.21
N ILE A 275 13.67 -3.89 -8.88
CA ILE A 275 14.50 -3.05 -8.00
C ILE A 275 15.98 -3.44 -8.13
N LEU A 276 16.30 -4.74 -8.06
CA LEU A 276 17.67 -5.23 -8.18
C LEU A 276 18.26 -4.94 -9.57
N GLU A 277 17.46 -5.04 -10.63
CA GLU A 277 17.87 -4.65 -11.98
C GLU A 277 18.14 -3.15 -12.09
N ALA A 278 17.30 -2.31 -11.48
CA ALA A 278 17.54 -0.86 -11.44
C ALA A 278 18.81 -0.52 -10.65
N MET A 279 19.07 -1.20 -9.54
CA MET A 279 20.31 -1.08 -8.77
C MET A 279 21.54 -1.49 -9.60
N ALA A 280 21.47 -2.60 -10.32
CA ALA A 280 22.56 -3.04 -11.20
C ALA A 280 22.87 -2.00 -12.29
N ARG A 281 21.84 -1.37 -12.87
CA ARG A 281 22.00 -0.26 -13.83
C ARG A 281 22.62 0.98 -13.20
N LEU A 282 22.30 1.31 -11.95
CA LEU A 282 22.93 2.42 -11.23
C LEU A 282 24.43 2.18 -11.00
N LYS A 283 24.84 0.94 -10.71
CA LYS A 283 26.24 0.56 -10.52
C LYS A 283 27.10 0.71 -11.77
N GLN A 284 26.50 0.60 -12.95
CA GLN A 284 27.21 0.73 -14.24
C GLN A 284 27.45 2.18 -14.65
N ARG A 285 26.87 3.16 -13.93
CA ARG A 285 27.07 4.57 -14.22
C ARG A 285 28.42 5.04 -13.68
N GLU A 286 29.04 5.98 -14.41
CA GLU A 286 30.28 6.65 -13.99
C GLU A 286 30.10 7.35 -12.63
N GLU A 287 28.94 7.98 -12.42
CA GLU A 287 28.54 8.57 -11.14
C GLU A 287 27.28 7.89 -10.59
N VAL A 288 27.38 7.35 -9.38
CA VAL A 288 26.27 6.72 -8.67
C VAL A 288 25.44 7.79 -7.98
N ARG A 289 24.19 7.94 -8.41
CA ARG A 289 23.27 8.94 -7.86
C ARG A 289 22.75 8.51 -6.48
N TYR A 290 22.92 9.37 -5.49
CA TYR A 290 22.50 9.14 -4.10
C TYR A 290 21.01 8.84 -3.96
N ALA A 291 20.14 9.72 -4.48
CA ALA A 291 18.71 9.65 -4.21
C ALA A 291 18.04 8.36 -4.73
N PRO A 292 18.26 7.91 -5.98
CA PRO A 292 17.68 6.66 -6.46
C PRO A 292 18.19 5.43 -5.70
N VAL A 293 19.50 5.35 -5.41
CA VAL A 293 20.08 4.23 -4.65
C VAL A 293 19.44 4.15 -3.28
N LYS A 294 19.39 5.25 -2.54
CA LYS A 294 18.76 5.31 -1.23
C LYS A 294 17.34 4.78 -1.33
N MET A 295 16.49 5.43 -2.11
CA MET A 295 15.06 5.13 -2.22
C MET A 295 14.75 3.68 -2.63
N LEU A 296 15.52 3.11 -3.56
CA LEU A 296 15.37 1.71 -3.97
C LEU A 296 15.74 0.73 -2.85
N LEU A 297 16.83 0.99 -2.12
CA LEU A 297 17.22 0.18 -0.95
C LEU A 297 16.20 0.34 0.20
N GLU A 298 15.63 1.52 0.37
CA GLU A 298 14.56 1.77 1.35
C GLU A 298 13.33 0.89 1.05
N ALA A 299 12.87 0.88 -0.21
CA ALA A 299 11.75 0.04 -0.64
C ALA A 299 12.06 -1.45 -0.48
N LEU A 300 13.27 -1.89 -0.87
CA LEU A 300 13.71 -3.27 -0.73
C LEU A 300 13.75 -3.73 0.73
N SER A 301 14.30 -2.90 1.61
CA SER A 301 14.36 -3.15 3.07
C SER A 301 12.95 -3.39 3.64
N VAL A 302 11.98 -2.64 3.13
CA VAL A 302 10.57 -2.76 3.52
C VAL A 302 9.94 -4.05 2.98
N ILE A 303 10.08 -4.32 1.68
CA ILE A 303 9.45 -5.48 1.02
C ILE A 303 9.90 -6.78 1.70
N GLU A 304 11.19 -6.89 1.97
CA GLU A 304 11.80 -8.11 2.50
C GLU A 304 11.91 -8.11 4.04
N TYR A 305 11.26 -7.16 4.73
CA TYR A 305 11.42 -6.99 6.17
C TYR A 305 11.08 -8.26 6.96
N ALA A 306 9.93 -8.87 6.65
CA ALA A 306 9.47 -10.10 7.31
C ALA A 306 10.36 -11.32 7.01
N GLU A 307 11.10 -11.31 5.90
CA GLU A 307 12.01 -12.38 5.46
C GLU A 307 13.45 -12.14 5.93
N GLY A 308 13.69 -11.10 6.74
CA GLY A 308 15.01 -10.77 7.25
C GLY A 308 15.94 -10.13 6.22
N ARG A 309 15.39 -9.53 5.15
CA ARG A 309 16.08 -8.66 4.17
C ARG A 309 17.29 -9.31 3.47
N PRO A 310 17.12 -10.49 2.84
CA PRO A 310 18.22 -11.23 2.22
C PRO A 310 18.95 -10.44 1.11
N SER A 311 18.23 -9.68 0.28
CA SER A 311 18.87 -8.90 -0.77
C SER A 311 19.67 -7.74 -0.20
N LEU A 312 19.15 -7.09 0.84
CA LEU A 312 19.87 -6.02 1.54
C LEU A 312 21.16 -6.53 2.21
N LYS A 313 21.14 -7.72 2.83
CA LYS A 313 22.33 -8.38 3.38
C LYS A 313 23.40 -8.64 2.32
N ARG A 314 22.99 -9.04 1.12
CA ARG A 314 23.91 -9.21 -0.01
C ARG A 314 24.52 -7.88 -0.45
N LEU A 315 23.69 -6.85 -0.57
CA LEU A 315 24.11 -5.50 -0.98
C LEU A 315 24.97 -4.80 0.09
N ALA A 316 24.87 -5.19 1.36
CA ALA A 316 25.74 -4.70 2.43
C ALA A 316 27.22 -5.11 2.29
N ALA A 317 27.51 -6.09 1.43
CA ALA A 317 28.85 -6.53 1.07
C ALA A 317 29.22 -6.14 -0.38
N ASP A 318 28.49 -5.19 -0.99
CA ASP A 318 28.73 -4.74 -2.34
C ASP A 318 30.10 -4.05 -2.49
N SER A 319 30.74 -4.19 -3.66
CA SER A 319 32.02 -3.51 -3.95
C SER A 319 31.88 -2.00 -4.04
N ASN A 320 30.68 -1.48 -4.32
CA ASN A 320 30.41 -0.06 -4.24
C ASN A 320 30.15 0.35 -2.78
N ALA A 321 31.10 1.09 -2.20
CA ALA A 321 31.05 1.51 -0.79
C ALA A 321 29.75 2.23 -0.42
N PHE A 322 29.26 3.12 -1.29
CA PHE A 322 28.04 3.88 -1.04
C PHE A 322 26.78 2.99 -0.93
N ILE A 323 26.65 2.01 -1.83
CA ILE A 323 25.57 1.00 -1.77
C ILE A 323 25.71 0.16 -0.50
N ALA A 324 26.92 -0.32 -0.21
CA ALA A 324 27.20 -1.15 0.95
C ALA A 324 26.87 -0.44 2.27
N GLU A 325 27.35 0.79 2.45
CA GLU A 325 27.09 1.62 3.63
C GLU A 325 25.60 1.92 3.80
N THR A 326 24.90 2.25 2.72
CA THR A 326 23.45 2.51 2.76
C THR A 326 22.68 1.25 3.15
N ALA A 327 23.05 0.09 2.58
CA ALA A 327 22.42 -1.18 2.93
C ALA A 327 22.70 -1.58 4.40
N GLN A 328 23.92 -1.40 4.89
CA GLN A 328 24.28 -1.63 6.30
C GLN A 328 23.50 -0.71 7.24
N TYR A 329 23.35 0.56 6.89
CA TYR A 329 22.54 1.51 7.65
C TYR A 329 21.08 1.02 7.75
N LEU A 330 20.49 0.60 6.62
CA LEU A 330 19.11 0.12 6.58
C LEU A 330 18.90 -1.23 7.29
N LEU A 331 19.93 -2.08 7.35
CA LEU A 331 19.91 -3.30 8.16
C LEU A 331 19.84 -2.98 9.66
N ARG A 332 20.61 -1.97 10.09
CA ARG A 332 20.69 -1.52 11.49
C ARG A 332 19.48 -0.68 11.92
N TYR A 333 18.98 0.16 11.02
CA TYR A 333 17.88 1.09 11.26
C TYR A 333 16.75 0.78 10.28
N ALA A 334 15.91 -0.19 10.65
CA ALA A 334 14.73 -0.52 9.87
C ALA A 334 13.87 0.74 9.67
N LEU A 335 13.61 1.10 8.41
CA LEU A 335 12.76 2.23 8.10
C LEU A 335 11.33 1.97 8.57
N MET A 336 10.70 3.03 9.06
CA MET A 336 9.28 2.98 9.37
C MET A 336 8.43 3.29 8.14
N PHE A 337 7.33 2.56 8.07
CA PHE A 337 6.21 2.79 7.19
C PHE A 337 5.49 4.08 7.55
N ARG A 338 5.16 4.87 6.52
CA ARG A 338 4.26 6.00 6.67
C ARG A 338 2.83 5.54 6.48
N ALA A 339 2.31 4.80 7.46
CA ALA A 339 0.98 4.23 7.37
C ALA A 339 -0.15 5.18 7.78
N SER A 340 0.18 6.30 8.45
CA SER A 340 -0.82 7.26 8.86
C SER A 340 -1.36 8.03 7.66
N ASP A 341 -0.46 8.55 6.86
CA ASP A 341 -0.74 9.59 5.89
C ASP A 341 -0.66 9.08 4.44
N TRP A 342 -0.17 7.85 4.23
CA TRP A 342 -0.49 7.04 3.05
C TRP A 342 -1.66 6.13 3.33
#